data_AF-A0A936CP48-F1
#
_entry.id   AF-A0A936CP48-F1
#
_cell.length_a   1.000
_cell.length_b   1.000
_cell.length_c   1.000
_cell.angle_alpha   90.00
_cell.angle_beta   90.00
_cell.angle_gamma   90.00
#
_symmetry.space_group_name_H-M   'P 1'
#
loop_
_entity.id
_entity.type
_entity.pdbx_description
1 polymer ?
#
loop_
_entity_poly.entity_id
_entity_poly.type
_entity_poly.pdbx_seq_one_letter_code
_entity_poly.pdbx_strand_id
1 'polypeptide(L)'
;MRYERDPVDPFDDSPPPQTARKGRGAVTNRAGRFEPGQRPLEDDGWSQGEAFSGLTFNGAPGQSRRQKPTAGVDDDLPPLKTTIALDNARSIISRNQSPDIPFDQSINPYRGCEHGCIYCYARPTHAYLGHSPGLDFETKLYMKADAAKLLEKELRKPGYKPSVIALGANTDPYQPIEKRFGITREVLHVLSAYNHPLGITTKSANVVRDIDLLAPMAAKKLAKVYLSVTTLDRDLARVMEPRASTPQKRLDAIRQLAAAGIPVGVSVAPIIPALTDHEIEQIVEAATEAGASSVNWTLLRLPLEIKDLFTEWLEAHHPLRAKRVLDMVRECRDGALYRSDFGERMKGSGPYATLIRQRVQAAAKRCGLNGYRWDVDTSLFRVPADRMTGPEKPADTTQLSLFG
;
A
#
# COMPACT_ATOMS: atom_id res chain seq x y z
N MET A 1 15.12 -14.37 -16.27
CA MET A 1 14.36 -13.95 -17.48
C MET A 1 14.77 -12.54 -17.82
N ARG A 2 15.26 -12.27 -19.03
CA ARG A 2 15.52 -10.91 -19.50
C ARG A 2 14.16 -10.28 -19.82
N TYR A 3 13.80 -9.20 -19.14
CA TYR A 3 12.62 -8.42 -19.50
C TYR A 3 12.94 -7.66 -20.79
N GLU A 4 12.30 -8.04 -21.89
CA GLU A 4 12.32 -7.22 -23.10
C GLU A 4 11.65 -5.88 -22.77
N ARG A 5 12.34 -4.78 -23.10
CA ARG A 5 11.77 -3.43 -23.04
C ARG A 5 10.75 -3.34 -24.16
N ASP A 6 9.50 -3.66 -23.86
CA ASP A 6 8.40 -3.42 -24.78
C ASP A 6 8.19 -1.89 -24.88
N PRO A 7 8.28 -1.28 -26.08
CA PRO A 7 8.06 0.15 -26.27
C PRO A 7 6.56 0.52 -26.35
N VAL A 8 5.65 -0.45 -26.26
CA VAL A 8 4.19 -0.22 -26.26
C VAL A 8 3.74 0.10 -24.84
N ASP A 9 2.90 1.14 -24.69
CA ASP A 9 2.20 1.38 -23.42
C ASP A 9 1.44 0.11 -23.01
N PRO A 10 1.81 -0.56 -21.91
CA PRO A 10 1.18 -1.82 -21.53
C PRO A 10 -0.20 -1.59 -20.89
N PHE A 11 -0.61 -0.33 -20.74
CA PHE A 11 -1.89 0.03 -20.16
C PHE A 11 -2.93 0.20 -21.25
N ASP A 12 -3.99 -0.60 -21.12
CA ASP A 12 -5.21 -0.42 -21.88
C ASP A 12 -5.91 0.89 -21.45
N ASP A 13 -6.34 1.67 -22.43
CA ASP A 13 -7.13 2.90 -22.25
C ASP A 13 -8.64 2.63 -22.14
N SER A 14 -9.04 1.35 -22.15
CA SER A 14 -10.41 0.94 -21.93
C SER A 14 -10.97 1.58 -20.66
N PRO A 15 -12.15 2.22 -20.74
CA PRO A 15 -12.64 3.05 -19.68
C PRO A 15 -12.97 2.20 -18.44
N PRO A 16 -12.36 2.50 -17.29
CA PRO A 16 -12.61 1.77 -16.07
C PRO A 16 -14.02 2.00 -15.52
N PRO A 17 -14.57 1.04 -14.76
CA PRO A 17 -15.90 1.11 -14.19
C PRO A 17 -16.06 2.29 -13.21
N GLN A 18 -17.28 2.83 -13.12
CA GLN A 18 -17.68 3.81 -12.10
C GLN A 18 -18.48 3.19 -10.94
N THR A 19 -18.43 1.86 -10.81
CA THR A 19 -19.12 1.11 -9.77
C THR A 19 -18.13 0.32 -8.92
N ALA A 20 -18.49 0.12 -7.65
CA ALA A 20 -17.70 -0.68 -6.73
C ALA A 20 -17.51 -2.09 -7.30
N ARG A 21 -16.26 -2.56 -7.31
CA ARG A 21 -15.92 -3.91 -7.79
C ARG A 21 -15.29 -4.75 -6.70
N LYS A 22 -15.71 -6.01 -6.64
CA LYS A 22 -15.07 -7.03 -5.80
C LYS A 22 -13.56 -7.06 -6.01
N GLY A 23 -12.82 -7.00 -4.89
CA GLY A 23 -11.37 -7.05 -4.93
C GLY A 23 -10.71 -5.71 -5.27
N ARG A 24 -11.45 -4.61 -5.31
CA ARG A 24 -10.97 -3.25 -5.60
C ARG A 24 -11.49 -2.26 -4.56
N GLY A 25 -10.68 -1.27 -4.22
CA GLY A 25 -10.99 -0.34 -3.14
C GLY A 25 -11.58 0.97 -3.64
N ALA A 26 -11.10 1.47 -4.77
CA ALA A 26 -11.71 2.64 -5.41
C ALA A 26 -13.04 2.22 -6.09
N VAL A 27 -14.07 3.04 -5.91
CA VAL A 27 -15.37 2.87 -6.57
C VAL A 27 -15.34 3.41 -7.99
N THR A 28 -14.58 4.49 -8.20
CA THR A 28 -14.48 5.19 -9.48
C THR A 28 -13.02 5.32 -9.92
N ASN A 29 -12.82 5.71 -11.18
CA ASN A 29 -11.52 6.05 -11.73
C ASN A 29 -11.48 7.47 -12.27
N ARG A 30 -11.89 8.43 -11.43
CA ARG A 30 -11.87 9.85 -11.80
C ARG A 30 -10.46 10.31 -12.16
N ALA A 31 -10.36 11.12 -13.21
CA ALA A 31 -9.09 11.66 -13.70
C ALA A 31 -8.32 12.37 -12.56
N GLY A 32 -7.00 12.24 -12.59
CA GLY A 32 -6.12 12.93 -11.64
C GLY A 32 -6.06 14.44 -11.89
N ARG A 33 -5.57 15.20 -10.91
CA ARG A 33 -5.49 16.67 -10.96
C ARG A 33 -4.71 17.30 -12.13
N PHE A 34 -3.90 16.51 -12.84
CA PHE A 34 -3.04 16.98 -13.93
C PHE A 34 -3.62 16.64 -15.31
N GLU A 35 -4.74 15.92 -15.36
CA GLU A 35 -5.41 15.59 -16.62
C GLU A 35 -6.45 16.66 -16.97
N PRO A 36 -6.41 17.20 -18.21
CA PRO A 36 -7.20 18.37 -18.60
C PRO A 36 -8.68 18.09 -18.87
N GLY A 37 -9.17 16.85 -18.76
CA GLY A 37 -10.57 16.52 -19.03
C GLY A 37 -11.03 15.19 -18.44
N GLN A 38 -12.29 15.14 -18.01
CA GLN A 38 -12.98 13.91 -17.65
C GLN A 38 -13.79 13.42 -18.86
N ARG A 39 -13.74 12.12 -19.15
CA ARG A 39 -14.76 11.43 -19.97
C ARG A 39 -15.53 10.49 -19.06
N PRO A 40 -16.45 10.99 -18.22
CA PRO A 40 -17.25 10.09 -17.41
C PRO A 40 -18.07 9.21 -18.36
N LEU A 41 -17.90 7.90 -18.27
CA LEU A 41 -18.89 6.95 -18.76
C LEU A 41 -20.16 7.14 -17.92
N GLU A 42 -21.16 7.77 -18.50
CA GLU A 42 -22.52 7.72 -17.98
C GLU A 42 -23.21 6.49 -18.58
N ASP A 43 -23.90 5.72 -17.75
CA ASP A 43 -24.83 4.71 -18.23
C ASP A 43 -26.00 5.46 -18.86
N ASP A 44 -26.10 5.39 -20.19
CA ASP A 44 -27.18 6.02 -20.96
C ASP A 44 -28.50 5.23 -20.87
N GLY A 45 -28.53 4.17 -20.06
CA GLY A 45 -29.67 3.29 -19.86
C GLY A 45 -29.75 2.17 -20.89
N TRP A 46 -28.82 2.09 -21.84
CA TRP A 46 -28.80 1.07 -22.87
C TRP A 46 -27.81 -0.05 -22.51
N SER A 47 -28.19 -0.88 -21.54
CA SER A 47 -27.49 -2.15 -21.39
C SER A 47 -27.72 -3.00 -22.65
N GLN A 48 -26.66 -3.59 -23.22
CA GLN A 48 -26.76 -4.64 -24.25
C GLN A 48 -27.38 -5.95 -23.70
N GLY A 49 -28.25 -5.85 -22.69
CA GLY A 49 -28.96 -6.93 -22.03
C GLY A 49 -30.47 -6.91 -22.27
N GLU A 50 -31.03 -5.84 -22.85
CA GLU A 50 -32.37 -5.93 -23.45
C GLU A 50 -32.26 -6.65 -24.80
N ALA A 51 -32.10 -7.98 -24.71
CA ALA A 51 -32.56 -8.83 -25.79
C ALA A 51 -34.05 -8.49 -25.99
N PHE A 52 -34.29 -7.71 -27.04
CA PHE A 52 -35.57 -7.41 -27.65
C PHE A 52 -36.57 -8.55 -27.34
N SER A 53 -37.54 -8.28 -26.47
CA SER A 53 -38.56 -9.25 -26.04
C SER A 53 -39.57 -9.60 -27.16
N GLY A 54 -39.18 -9.46 -28.42
CA GLY A 54 -40.01 -9.71 -29.59
C GLY A 54 -39.33 -10.67 -30.56
N LEU A 55 -39.81 -11.91 -30.58
CA LEU A 55 -39.59 -12.93 -31.62
C LEU A 55 -38.18 -13.52 -31.69
N THR A 56 -38.03 -14.73 -31.15
CA THR A 56 -37.02 -15.67 -31.68
C THR A 56 -37.42 -16.06 -33.10
N PHE A 57 -36.43 -16.34 -33.96
CA PHE A 57 -36.61 -16.68 -35.38
C PHE A 57 -37.52 -17.90 -35.63
N ASN A 58 -37.94 -18.64 -34.59
CA ASN A 58 -38.78 -19.83 -34.69
C ASN A 58 -40.00 -19.88 -33.73
N GLY A 59 -40.46 -18.76 -33.16
CA GLY A 59 -41.82 -18.67 -32.57
C GLY A 59 -42.19 -19.69 -31.47
N ALA A 60 -41.24 -20.22 -30.70
CA ALA A 60 -41.52 -21.16 -29.62
C ALA A 60 -41.42 -20.49 -28.23
N PRO A 61 -42.36 -20.76 -27.29
CA PRO A 61 -42.29 -20.23 -25.94
C PRO A 61 -41.16 -20.90 -25.15
N GLY A 62 -40.15 -20.11 -24.80
CA GLY A 62 -39.02 -20.54 -23.98
C GLY A 62 -39.46 -20.91 -22.56
N GLN A 63 -39.13 -22.12 -22.13
CA GLN A 63 -39.47 -22.66 -20.82
C GLN A 63 -38.86 -21.82 -19.69
N SER A 64 -39.72 -21.46 -18.72
CA SER A 64 -39.35 -20.88 -17.42
C SER A 64 -38.34 -21.77 -16.70
N ARG A 65 -37.05 -21.42 -16.79
CA ARG A 65 -36.04 -21.89 -15.83
C ARG A 65 -36.21 -21.07 -14.56
N ARG A 66 -36.52 -21.77 -13.45
CA ARG A 66 -36.47 -21.23 -12.08
C ARG A 66 -35.27 -20.27 -11.93
N GLN A 67 -35.57 -18.98 -11.77
CA GLN A 67 -34.56 -17.98 -11.42
C GLN A 67 -33.96 -18.36 -10.06
N LYS A 68 -32.67 -18.68 -10.05
CA LYS A 68 -31.87 -18.60 -8.83
C LYS A 68 -31.93 -17.14 -8.34
N PRO A 69 -31.89 -16.88 -7.02
CA PRO A 69 -31.76 -15.53 -6.52
C PRO A 69 -30.54 -14.88 -7.17
N THR A 70 -30.76 -13.76 -7.86
CA THR A 70 -29.72 -13.01 -8.55
C THR A 70 -28.69 -12.55 -7.53
N ALA A 71 -27.46 -13.04 -7.65
CA ALA A 71 -26.31 -12.37 -7.05
C ALA A 71 -26.30 -10.92 -7.55
N GLY A 72 -25.82 -9.99 -6.72
CA GLY A 72 -25.77 -8.57 -7.11
C GLY A 72 -25.02 -8.39 -8.43
N VAL A 73 -25.37 -7.34 -9.19
CA VAL A 73 -24.86 -7.01 -10.53
C VAL A 73 -23.32 -7.03 -10.66
N ASP A 74 -22.58 -6.95 -9.54
CA ASP A 74 -21.11 -7.03 -9.47
C ASP A 74 -20.55 -8.48 -9.59
N ASP A 75 -21.26 -9.53 -9.19
CA ASP A 75 -20.73 -10.92 -9.26
C ASP A 75 -20.67 -11.47 -10.70
N ASP A 76 -21.31 -10.80 -11.68
CA ASP A 76 -21.32 -11.20 -13.10
C ASP A 76 -20.27 -10.47 -13.97
N LEU A 77 -19.56 -9.47 -13.44
CA LEU A 77 -18.52 -8.75 -14.21
C LEU A 77 -17.17 -9.50 -14.18
N PRO A 78 -16.41 -9.52 -15.29
CA PRO A 78 -15.09 -10.13 -15.29
C PRO A 78 -14.16 -9.40 -14.31
N PRO A 79 -13.30 -10.14 -13.57
CA PRO A 79 -12.35 -9.52 -12.65
C PRO A 79 -11.50 -8.47 -13.35
N LEU A 80 -11.44 -7.27 -12.78
CA LEU A 80 -10.56 -6.22 -13.29
C LEU A 80 -9.11 -6.71 -13.14
N LYS A 81 -8.34 -6.75 -14.23
CA LYS A 81 -6.97 -7.26 -14.21
C LYS A 81 -6.00 -6.16 -13.79
N THR A 82 -4.94 -6.55 -13.09
CA THR A 82 -3.79 -5.66 -12.81
C THR A 82 -2.75 -5.86 -13.90
N THR A 83 -2.33 -4.78 -14.54
CA THR A 83 -1.27 -4.68 -15.53
C THR A 83 -0.01 -4.08 -14.90
N ILE A 84 1.15 -4.51 -15.38
CA ILE A 84 2.45 -4.13 -14.81
C ILE A 84 3.38 -3.64 -15.92
N ALA A 85 3.90 -2.44 -15.77
CA ALA A 85 4.92 -1.84 -16.62
C ALA A 85 6.30 -1.84 -15.94
N LEU A 86 7.36 -1.67 -16.73
CA LEU A 86 8.71 -1.42 -16.23
C LEU A 86 8.86 0.05 -15.80
N ASP A 87 9.41 0.27 -14.61
CA ASP A 87 9.85 1.59 -14.13
C ASP A 87 11.31 1.81 -14.54
N ASN A 88 11.57 2.87 -15.32
CA ASN A 88 12.91 3.26 -15.76
C ASN A 88 13.66 4.12 -14.70
N ALA A 89 13.49 3.81 -13.41
CA ALA A 89 14.12 4.53 -12.32
C ALA A 89 15.65 4.58 -12.47
N ARG A 90 16.25 5.75 -12.22
CA ARG A 90 17.71 5.94 -12.21
C ARG A 90 18.32 5.87 -10.80
N SER A 91 17.48 5.88 -9.78
CA SER A 91 17.83 5.72 -8.37
C SER A 91 16.70 4.99 -7.66
N ILE A 92 17.02 4.32 -6.56
CA ILE A 92 16.03 3.54 -5.78
C ILE A 92 15.76 4.13 -4.39
N ILE A 93 16.74 4.82 -3.79
CA ILE A 93 16.58 5.49 -2.49
C ILE A 93 15.92 6.85 -2.69
N SER A 94 14.71 6.98 -2.17
CA SER A 94 13.99 8.25 -2.06
C SER A 94 14.27 8.89 -0.71
N ARG A 95 14.37 10.22 -0.68
CA ARG A 95 14.69 11.01 0.52
C ARG A 95 13.57 11.95 0.90
N ASN A 96 13.41 12.22 2.19
CA ASN A 96 12.44 13.17 2.74
C ASN A 96 13.06 13.92 3.93
N GLN A 97 12.40 15.00 4.37
CA GLN A 97 12.81 15.82 5.51
C GLN A 97 11.66 16.03 6.50
N SER A 98 10.75 15.05 6.57
CA SER A 98 9.54 15.20 7.34
C SER A 98 9.80 14.98 8.83
N PRO A 99 9.41 15.92 9.72
CA PRO A 99 9.61 15.77 11.16
C PRO A 99 8.65 14.75 11.80
N ASP A 100 7.67 14.24 11.06
CA ASP A 100 6.63 13.35 11.57
C ASP A 100 7.00 11.86 11.53
N ILE A 101 8.07 11.50 10.82
CA ILE A 101 8.49 10.12 10.61
C ILE A 101 9.93 9.91 11.05
N PRO A 102 10.28 8.74 11.60
CA PRO A 102 11.60 8.50 12.19
C PRO A 102 12.67 8.10 11.15
N PHE A 103 12.49 8.50 9.89
CA PHE A 103 13.38 8.12 8.80
C PHE A 103 13.40 9.14 7.67
N ASP A 104 14.56 9.30 7.06
CA ASP A 104 14.77 10.20 5.93
C ASP A 104 14.87 9.43 4.60
N GLN A 105 15.17 8.13 4.64
CA GLN A 105 15.40 7.31 3.44
C GLN A 105 14.34 6.22 3.30
N SER A 106 13.88 6.00 2.08
CA SER A 106 12.93 4.92 1.76
C SER A 106 13.22 4.28 0.42
N ILE A 107 12.79 3.03 0.28
CA ILE A 107 12.77 2.30 -0.98
C ILE A 107 11.34 1.83 -1.24
N ASN A 108 10.86 2.07 -2.45
CA ASN A 108 9.57 1.58 -2.94
C ASN A 108 9.83 0.71 -4.17
N PRO A 109 9.83 -0.63 -4.06
CA PRO A 109 10.09 -1.55 -5.17
C PRO A 109 9.10 -1.39 -6.33
N TYR A 110 7.90 -0.91 -6.02
CA TYR A 110 6.80 -0.70 -6.97
C TYR A 110 6.26 0.73 -6.92
N ARG A 111 5.59 1.18 -7.98
CA ARG A 111 4.65 2.31 -7.94
C ARG A 111 3.22 1.78 -8.10
N GLY A 112 2.32 2.31 -7.29
CA GLY A 112 0.97 1.77 -7.10
C GLY A 112 0.97 0.57 -6.16
N CYS A 113 -0.22 0.16 -5.73
CA CYS A 113 -0.37 -0.92 -4.76
C CYS A 113 -1.64 -1.74 -5.00
N GLU A 114 -1.47 -3.02 -5.31
CA GLU A 114 -2.58 -3.95 -5.50
C GLU A 114 -3.45 -4.14 -4.26
N HIS A 115 -2.97 -3.81 -3.06
CA HIS A 115 -3.80 -3.87 -1.85
C HIS A 115 -5.09 -3.06 -1.97
N GLY A 116 -5.07 -1.98 -2.76
CA GLY A 116 -6.25 -1.17 -3.04
C GLY A 116 -6.84 -0.52 -1.79
N CYS A 117 -6.04 -0.17 -0.77
CA CYS A 117 -6.60 0.46 0.43
C CYS A 117 -7.20 1.81 0.06
N ILE A 118 -8.51 2.01 0.25
CA ILE A 118 -9.20 3.22 -0.21
C ILE A 118 -8.63 4.51 0.41
N TYR A 119 -8.27 4.45 1.70
CA TYR A 119 -7.71 5.57 2.45
C TYR A 119 -6.22 5.84 2.17
N CYS A 120 -5.60 5.14 1.22
CA CYS A 120 -4.15 5.17 1.05
C CYS A 120 -3.66 6.56 0.60
N TYR A 121 -2.88 7.24 1.44
CA TYR A 121 -2.32 8.57 1.13
C TYR A 121 -1.39 8.59 -0.09
N ALA A 122 -0.98 7.42 -0.59
CA ALA A 122 -0.09 7.29 -1.74
C ALA A 122 -0.82 7.28 -3.08
N ARG A 123 -2.15 7.12 -3.13
CA ARG A 123 -2.89 7.15 -4.41
C ARG A 123 -2.65 8.42 -5.23
N PRO A 124 -2.57 9.62 -4.61
CA PRO A 124 -2.19 10.85 -5.31
C PRO A 124 -0.90 10.78 -6.11
N THR A 125 0.02 9.85 -5.78
CA THR A 125 1.28 9.71 -6.53
C THR A 125 1.08 9.24 -7.96
N HIS A 126 -0.03 8.56 -8.27
CA HIS A 126 -0.38 8.13 -9.62
C HIS A 126 -0.78 9.28 -10.53
N ALA A 127 -1.32 10.38 -9.99
CA ALA A 127 -1.63 11.56 -10.80
C ALA A 127 -0.36 12.12 -11.48
N TYR A 128 0.81 12.06 -10.84
CA TYR A 128 2.09 12.48 -11.45
C TYR A 128 2.56 11.55 -12.59
N LEU A 129 1.96 10.38 -12.73
CA LEU A 129 2.22 9.42 -13.80
C LEU A 129 1.20 9.54 -14.94
N GLY A 130 0.27 10.51 -14.86
CA GLY A 130 -0.84 10.63 -15.82
C GLY A 130 -1.88 9.51 -15.67
N HIS A 131 -2.04 8.99 -14.44
CA HIS A 131 -3.03 7.97 -14.12
C HIS A 131 -3.99 8.45 -13.04
N SER A 132 -5.20 7.89 -13.03
CA SER A 132 -6.15 8.13 -11.95
C SER A 132 -5.62 7.65 -10.59
N PRO A 133 -5.75 8.45 -9.51
CA PRO A 133 -5.62 7.96 -8.14
C PRO A 133 -6.67 6.93 -7.71
N GLY A 134 -7.72 6.71 -8.52
CA GLY A 134 -8.77 5.72 -8.29
C GLY A 134 -8.30 4.29 -8.58
N LEU A 135 -8.94 3.64 -9.55
CA LEU A 135 -8.66 2.25 -9.92
C LEU A 135 -7.26 2.07 -10.53
N ASP A 136 -6.75 3.03 -11.31
CA ASP A 136 -5.43 2.91 -11.94
C ASP A 136 -4.31 2.76 -10.90
N PHE A 137 -4.44 3.34 -9.70
CA PHE A 137 -3.47 3.14 -8.62
C PHE A 137 -3.30 1.66 -8.21
N GLU A 138 -4.35 0.86 -8.31
CA GLU A 138 -4.39 -0.54 -7.87
C GLU A 138 -4.44 -1.55 -9.04
N THR A 139 -4.58 -1.05 -10.28
CA THR A 139 -4.59 -1.86 -11.51
C THR A 139 -3.43 -1.58 -12.45
N LYS A 140 -2.91 -0.35 -12.53
CA LYS A 140 -1.79 0.04 -13.39
C LYS A 140 -0.53 0.24 -12.56
N LEU A 141 0.28 -0.82 -12.42
CA LEU A 141 1.47 -0.81 -11.56
C LEU A 141 2.76 -0.67 -12.34
N TYR A 142 3.79 -0.13 -11.68
CA TYR A 142 5.15 -0.10 -12.22
C TYR A 142 6.11 -0.86 -11.31
N MET A 143 6.93 -1.72 -11.90
CA MET A 143 7.97 -2.47 -11.18
C MET A 143 9.36 -1.91 -11.46
N LYS A 144 10.15 -1.67 -10.40
CA LYS A 144 11.55 -1.27 -10.53
C LYS A 144 12.44 -2.51 -10.64
N ALA A 145 12.46 -3.13 -11.83
CA ALA A 145 13.15 -4.40 -12.06
C ALA A 145 14.66 -4.36 -11.72
N ASP A 146 15.31 -3.20 -11.84
CA ASP A 146 16.72 -3.02 -11.49
C ASP A 146 16.95 -2.49 -10.06
N ALA A 147 15.95 -2.55 -9.16
CA ALA A 147 16.03 -1.98 -7.81
C ALA A 147 17.28 -2.42 -7.02
N ALA A 148 17.60 -3.73 -7.03
CA ALA A 148 18.78 -4.24 -6.34
C ALA A 148 20.09 -3.70 -6.91
N LYS A 149 20.21 -3.60 -8.25
CA LYS A 149 21.40 -3.04 -8.91
C LYS A 149 21.57 -1.56 -8.60
N LEU A 150 20.48 -0.81 -8.67
CA LEU A 150 20.47 0.62 -8.33
C LEU A 150 20.83 0.84 -6.86
N LEU A 151 20.35 -0.04 -5.96
CA LEU A 151 20.70 0.00 -4.55
C LEU A 151 22.18 -0.27 -4.35
N GLU A 152 22.69 -1.36 -4.91
CA GLU A 152 24.09 -1.74 -4.77
C GLU A 152 25.03 -0.64 -5.29
N LYS A 153 24.69 -0.03 -6.42
CA LYS A 153 25.41 1.11 -6.99
C LYS A 153 25.46 2.31 -6.03
N GLU A 154 24.35 2.62 -5.35
CA GLU A 154 24.28 3.72 -4.39
C GLU A 154 25.12 3.41 -3.13
N LEU A 155 25.00 2.20 -2.57
CA LEU A 155 25.70 1.80 -1.34
C LEU A 155 27.23 1.71 -1.50
N ARG A 156 27.73 1.52 -2.73
CA ARG A 156 29.17 1.48 -3.04
C ARG A 156 29.80 2.85 -3.26
N LYS A 157 29.03 3.93 -3.26
CA LYS A 157 29.58 5.28 -3.48
C LYS A 157 30.60 5.63 -2.38
N PRO A 158 31.78 6.17 -2.74
CA PRO A 158 32.73 6.67 -1.74
C PRO A 158 32.04 7.68 -0.81
N GLY A 159 32.20 7.49 0.50
CA GLY A 159 31.60 8.37 1.51
C GLY A 159 30.11 8.14 1.79
N TYR A 160 29.51 7.07 1.27
CA TYR A 160 28.14 6.69 1.66
C TYR A 160 28.03 6.49 3.17
N LYS A 161 27.03 7.15 3.79
CA LYS A 161 26.73 7.02 5.21
C LYS A 161 25.42 6.27 5.40
N PRO A 162 25.41 5.11 6.09
CA PRO A 162 24.20 4.34 6.32
C PRO A 162 23.24 5.11 7.22
N SER A 163 21.96 5.06 6.88
CA SER A 163 20.83 5.47 7.71
C SER A 163 19.71 4.47 7.49
N VAL A 164 18.76 4.35 8.43
CA VAL A 164 17.68 3.38 8.28
C VAL A 164 16.90 3.59 6.98
N ILE A 165 16.73 2.52 6.21
CA ILE A 165 15.88 2.53 5.01
C ILE A 165 14.49 2.01 5.36
N ALA A 166 13.48 2.84 5.07
CA ALA A 166 12.07 2.45 5.10
C ALA A 166 11.68 1.65 3.85
N LEU A 167 11.26 0.40 4.02
CA LEU A 167 10.45 -0.32 3.02
C LEU A 167 8.97 -0.20 3.40
N GLY A 168 8.10 0.10 2.44
CA GLY A 168 6.67 0.29 2.72
C GLY A 168 6.25 1.72 3.03
N ALA A 169 7.05 2.71 2.61
CA ALA A 169 6.78 4.12 2.87
C ALA A 169 5.76 4.75 1.91
N ASN A 170 5.57 4.23 0.70
CA ASN A 170 4.57 4.72 -0.25
C ASN A 170 3.75 3.59 -0.88
N THR A 171 4.40 2.47 -1.19
CA THR A 171 3.75 1.26 -1.72
C THR A 171 4.12 0.06 -0.85
N ASP A 172 3.23 -0.93 -0.76
CA ASP A 172 3.53 -2.11 0.05
C ASP A 172 4.55 -3.01 -0.68
N PRO A 173 5.69 -3.35 -0.04
CA PRO A 173 6.72 -4.18 -0.66
C PRO A 173 6.22 -5.62 -0.86
N TYR A 174 5.23 -6.08 -0.09
CA TYR A 174 4.72 -7.46 -0.11
C TYR A 174 3.32 -7.58 -0.71
N GLN A 175 2.91 -6.60 -1.53
CA GLN A 175 1.68 -6.66 -2.31
C GLN A 175 1.63 -7.90 -3.23
N PRO A 176 0.45 -8.37 -3.68
CA PRO A 176 0.33 -9.67 -4.36
C PRO A 176 1.32 -9.94 -5.51
N ILE A 177 1.63 -8.94 -6.35
CA ILE A 177 2.63 -9.06 -7.43
C ILE A 177 4.05 -9.40 -6.95
N GLU A 178 4.41 -9.10 -5.71
CA GLU A 178 5.73 -9.43 -5.14
C GLU A 178 5.98 -10.96 -5.11
N LYS A 179 4.93 -11.79 -5.07
CA LYS A 179 5.07 -13.25 -5.19
C LYS A 179 5.62 -13.68 -6.54
N ARG A 180 5.39 -12.88 -7.60
CA ARG A 180 5.80 -13.18 -8.97
C ARG A 180 7.18 -12.62 -9.27
N PHE A 181 7.50 -11.42 -8.77
CA PHE A 181 8.69 -10.68 -9.18
C PHE A 181 9.84 -10.71 -8.18
N GLY A 182 9.60 -10.89 -6.88
CA GLY A 182 10.69 -11.06 -5.90
C GLY A 182 11.58 -9.81 -5.67
N ILE A 183 11.19 -8.62 -6.15
CA ILE A 183 12.06 -7.42 -6.15
C ILE A 183 12.38 -6.99 -4.72
N THR A 184 11.41 -7.06 -3.80
CA THR A 184 11.67 -6.79 -2.38
C THR A 184 12.71 -7.76 -1.83
N ARG A 185 12.61 -9.05 -2.16
CA ARG A 185 13.57 -10.05 -1.70
C ARG A 185 14.98 -9.78 -2.26
N GLU A 186 15.10 -9.38 -3.51
CA GLU A 186 16.39 -8.97 -4.10
C GLU A 186 16.99 -7.74 -3.38
N VAL A 187 16.16 -6.76 -3.04
CA VAL A 187 16.56 -5.61 -2.21
C VAL A 187 17.04 -6.06 -0.82
N LEU A 188 16.33 -7.00 -0.18
CA LEU A 188 16.74 -7.55 1.12
C LEU A 188 18.07 -8.31 1.06
N HIS A 189 18.34 -9.05 -0.02
CA HIS A 189 19.64 -9.69 -0.22
C HIS A 189 20.78 -8.68 -0.24
N VAL A 190 20.62 -7.56 -0.96
CA VAL A 190 21.60 -6.47 -0.99
C VAL A 190 21.76 -5.86 0.40
N LEU A 191 20.67 -5.49 1.08
CA LEU A 191 20.75 -4.89 2.41
C LEU A 191 21.41 -5.83 3.43
N SER A 192 21.09 -7.13 3.38
CA SER A 192 21.68 -8.16 4.25
C SER A 192 23.19 -8.30 4.03
N ALA A 193 23.63 -8.37 2.77
CA ALA A 193 25.07 -8.48 2.45
C ALA A 193 25.89 -7.28 2.95
N TYR A 194 25.28 -6.09 2.90
CA TYR A 194 25.91 -4.84 3.33
C TYR A 194 25.79 -4.56 4.84
N ASN A 195 25.12 -5.45 5.60
CA ASN A 195 24.68 -5.19 6.97
C ASN A 195 23.97 -3.83 7.10
N HIS A 196 23.15 -3.48 6.10
CA HIS A 196 22.48 -2.20 6.06
C HIS A 196 21.16 -2.24 6.86
N PRO A 197 20.91 -1.29 7.76
CA PRO A 197 19.70 -1.30 8.57
C PRO A 197 18.45 -0.97 7.75
N LEU A 198 17.32 -1.60 8.11
CA LEU A 198 16.02 -1.33 7.51
C LEU A 198 14.85 -1.44 8.50
N GLY A 199 13.79 -0.72 8.18
CA GLY A 199 12.46 -0.89 8.75
C GLY A 199 11.48 -1.29 7.65
N ILE A 200 10.66 -2.32 7.88
CA ILE A 200 9.60 -2.74 6.96
C ILE A 200 8.25 -2.32 7.54
N THR A 201 7.38 -1.72 6.72
CA THR A 201 5.95 -1.57 7.02
C THR A 201 5.13 -2.29 5.97
N THR A 202 4.22 -3.18 6.36
CA THR A 202 3.41 -3.96 5.42
C THR A 202 2.05 -4.33 5.99
N LYS A 203 1.09 -4.62 5.10
CA LYS A 203 -0.21 -5.25 5.40
C LYS A 203 -0.29 -6.71 4.96
N SER A 204 0.83 -7.28 4.54
CA SER A 204 0.89 -8.60 3.92
C SER A 204 1.58 -9.61 4.81
N ALA A 205 0.94 -10.77 5.01
CA ALA A 205 1.54 -11.91 5.69
C ALA A 205 2.70 -12.54 4.88
N ASN A 206 2.89 -12.16 3.61
CA ASN A 206 3.96 -12.70 2.78
C ASN A 206 5.36 -12.34 3.29
N VAL A 207 5.50 -11.34 4.17
CA VAL A 207 6.78 -10.99 4.82
C VAL A 207 7.42 -12.17 5.56
N VAL A 208 6.63 -13.12 6.03
CA VAL A 208 7.09 -14.35 6.70
C VAL A 208 8.04 -15.17 5.80
N ARG A 209 7.88 -15.09 4.48
CA ARG A 209 8.73 -15.84 3.54
C ARG A 209 10.21 -15.42 3.58
N ASP A 210 10.47 -14.19 4.05
CA ASP A 210 11.80 -13.58 4.07
C ASP A 210 12.41 -13.61 5.49
N ILE A 211 11.85 -14.42 6.41
CA ILE A 211 12.41 -14.67 7.75
C ILE A 211 13.86 -15.15 7.69
N ASP A 212 14.23 -15.94 6.68
CA ASP A 212 15.58 -16.45 6.48
C ASP A 212 16.62 -15.33 6.29
N LEU A 213 16.20 -14.17 5.77
CA LEU A 213 17.03 -12.96 5.67
C LEU A 213 16.84 -12.03 6.88
N LEU A 214 15.60 -11.85 7.32
CA LEU A 214 15.26 -10.86 8.34
C LEU A 214 15.70 -11.28 9.75
N ALA A 215 15.62 -12.56 10.11
CA ALA A 215 16.02 -13.02 11.45
C ALA A 215 17.53 -12.85 11.70
N PRO A 216 18.46 -13.22 10.79
CA PRO A 216 19.88 -12.92 10.95
C PRO A 216 20.19 -11.42 11.02
N MET A 217 19.45 -10.60 10.27
CA MET A 217 19.60 -9.13 10.33
C MET A 217 19.08 -8.59 11.67
N ALA A 218 17.95 -9.08 12.16
CA ALA A 218 17.37 -8.70 13.44
C ALA A 218 18.27 -9.07 14.63
N ALA A 219 18.93 -10.24 14.59
CA ALA A 219 19.92 -10.64 15.60
C ALA A 219 21.09 -9.64 15.71
N LYS A 220 21.41 -8.94 14.62
CA LYS A 220 22.40 -7.85 14.56
C LYS A 220 21.79 -6.46 14.82
N LYS A 221 20.52 -6.38 15.23
CA LYS A 221 19.76 -5.13 15.40
C LYS A 221 19.65 -4.29 14.12
N LEU A 222 19.62 -4.93 12.95
CA LEU A 222 19.54 -4.25 11.64
C LEU A 222 18.13 -4.20 11.08
N ALA A 223 17.22 -5.08 11.51
CA ALA A 223 15.89 -5.21 10.91
C ALA A 223 14.77 -5.12 11.95
N LYS A 224 13.74 -4.35 11.63
CA LYS A 224 12.48 -4.29 12.38
C LYS A 224 11.30 -4.31 11.42
N VAL A 225 10.22 -5.00 11.79
CA VAL A 225 9.02 -5.14 10.94
C VAL A 225 7.81 -4.56 11.66
N TYR A 226 7.01 -3.77 10.95
CA TYR A 226 5.71 -3.29 11.39
C TYR A 226 4.62 -3.85 10.49
N LEU A 227 3.62 -4.49 11.10
CA LEU A 227 2.40 -4.89 10.40
C LEU A 227 1.27 -3.92 10.71
N SER A 228 0.61 -3.39 9.67
CA SER A 228 -0.58 -2.57 9.87
C SER A 228 -1.81 -3.43 10.09
N VAL A 229 -2.46 -3.26 11.25
CA VAL A 229 -3.76 -3.85 11.59
C VAL A 229 -4.73 -2.70 11.80
N THR A 230 -5.62 -2.51 10.84
CA THR A 230 -6.52 -1.35 10.79
C THR A 230 -7.87 -1.65 11.45
N THR A 231 -8.29 -2.91 11.39
CA THR A 231 -9.53 -3.47 11.96
C THR A 231 -9.33 -4.97 12.20
N LEU A 232 -10.05 -5.57 13.14
CA LEU A 232 -10.16 -7.01 13.30
C LEU A 232 -11.38 -7.58 12.55
N ASP A 233 -12.31 -6.71 12.15
CA ASP A 233 -13.47 -7.07 11.32
C ASP A 233 -13.03 -7.45 9.89
N ARG A 234 -13.28 -8.71 9.54
CA ARG A 234 -12.94 -9.28 8.22
C ARG A 234 -13.79 -8.69 7.10
N ASP A 235 -15.06 -8.36 7.36
CA ASP A 235 -15.95 -7.81 6.35
C ASP A 235 -15.59 -6.36 6.03
N LEU A 236 -15.31 -5.56 7.06
CA LEU A 236 -14.78 -4.21 6.86
C LEU A 236 -13.42 -4.24 6.13
N ALA A 237 -12.50 -5.11 6.53
CA ALA A 237 -11.21 -5.27 5.85
C ALA A 237 -11.36 -5.66 4.37
N ARG A 238 -12.36 -6.50 4.03
CA ARG A 238 -12.61 -6.98 2.66
C ARG A 238 -13.04 -5.87 1.71
N VAL A 239 -13.78 -4.86 2.17
CA VAL A 239 -14.20 -3.73 1.33
C VAL A 239 -13.23 -2.56 1.39
N MET A 240 -12.50 -2.39 2.50
CA MET A 240 -11.59 -1.26 2.71
C MET A 240 -10.16 -1.53 2.18
N GLU A 241 -9.70 -2.78 2.26
CA GLU A 241 -8.33 -3.22 1.95
C GLU A 241 -8.34 -4.57 1.19
N PRO A 242 -9.06 -4.65 0.06
CA PRO A 242 -9.60 -5.89 -0.50
C PRO A 242 -8.57 -6.97 -0.85
N ARG A 243 -7.32 -6.57 -1.17
CA ARG A 243 -6.25 -7.51 -1.56
C ARG A 243 -5.09 -7.54 -0.58
N ALA A 244 -5.20 -6.85 0.55
CA ALA A 244 -4.28 -7.04 1.65
C ALA A 244 -4.55 -8.38 2.36
N SER A 245 -3.64 -8.82 3.23
CA SER A 245 -3.91 -10.02 4.04
C SER A 245 -5.06 -9.75 5.00
N THR A 246 -5.89 -10.75 5.27
CA THR A 246 -6.96 -10.66 6.27
C THR A 246 -6.39 -10.32 7.65
N PRO A 247 -7.13 -9.65 8.54
CA PRO A 247 -6.64 -9.28 9.89
C PRO A 247 -5.99 -10.44 10.64
N GLN A 248 -6.63 -11.61 10.69
CA GLN A 248 -6.09 -12.79 11.37
C GLN A 248 -4.73 -13.23 10.81
N LYS A 249 -4.58 -13.27 9.48
CA LYS A 249 -3.28 -13.59 8.84
C LYS A 249 -2.19 -12.58 9.17
N ARG A 250 -2.53 -11.31 9.43
CA ARG A 250 -1.54 -10.32 9.87
C ARG A 250 -1.09 -10.62 11.31
N LEU A 251 -2.01 -10.95 12.20
CA LEU A 251 -1.67 -11.40 13.56
C LEU A 251 -0.83 -12.69 13.54
N ASP A 252 -1.15 -13.65 12.68
CA ASP A 252 -0.38 -14.88 12.53
C ASP A 252 1.03 -14.61 11.97
N ALA A 253 1.18 -13.61 11.10
CA ALA A 253 2.49 -13.17 10.62
C ALA A 253 3.31 -12.48 11.73
N ILE A 254 2.68 -11.66 12.58
CA ILE A 254 3.33 -11.08 13.77
C ILE A 254 3.89 -12.21 14.64
N ARG A 255 3.08 -13.25 14.91
CA ARG A 255 3.49 -14.41 15.71
C ARG A 255 4.69 -15.15 15.14
N GLN A 256 4.68 -15.42 13.84
CA GLN A 256 5.78 -16.14 13.18
C GLN A 256 7.07 -15.32 13.16
N LEU A 257 6.99 -14.02 12.86
CA LEU A 257 8.14 -13.13 12.87
C LEU A 257 8.74 -12.98 14.29
N ALA A 258 7.88 -12.79 15.30
CA ALA A 258 8.31 -12.67 16.69
C ALA A 258 8.95 -13.98 17.19
N ALA A 259 8.37 -15.13 16.87
CA ALA A 259 8.94 -16.45 17.19
C ALA A 259 10.31 -16.68 16.54
N ALA A 260 10.57 -16.07 15.37
CA ALA A 260 11.87 -16.08 14.71
C ALA A 260 12.89 -15.06 15.28
N GLY A 261 12.54 -14.35 16.37
CA GLY A 261 13.40 -13.36 17.02
C GLY A 261 13.47 -12.01 16.31
N ILE A 262 12.57 -11.74 15.34
CA ILE A 262 12.51 -10.45 14.66
C ILE A 262 11.69 -9.47 15.52
N PRO A 263 12.20 -8.28 15.86
CA PRO A 263 11.39 -7.27 16.53
C PRO A 263 10.20 -6.86 15.64
N VAL A 264 8.99 -7.15 16.10
CA VAL A 264 7.75 -6.78 15.40
C VAL A 264 7.02 -5.68 16.15
N GLY A 265 6.48 -4.71 15.43
CA GLY A 265 5.51 -3.76 15.93
C GLY A 265 4.19 -3.83 15.18
N VAL A 266 3.13 -3.32 15.80
CA VAL A 266 1.83 -3.13 15.15
C VAL A 266 1.62 -1.66 14.81
N SER A 267 1.10 -1.40 13.61
CA SER A 267 0.62 -0.06 13.23
C SER A 267 -0.90 -0.06 13.23
N VAL A 268 -1.52 0.58 14.23
CA VAL A 268 -2.96 0.82 14.25
C VAL A 268 -3.25 2.02 13.36
N ALA A 269 -3.23 1.78 12.04
CA ALA A 269 -3.18 2.84 11.04
C ALA A 269 -3.91 2.48 9.74
N PRO A 270 -4.86 3.32 9.29
CA PRO A 270 -5.41 4.48 9.99
C PRO A 270 -6.41 4.09 11.08
N ILE A 271 -6.47 4.89 12.15
CA ILE A 271 -7.66 4.95 13.00
C ILE A 271 -8.69 5.82 12.29
N ILE A 272 -9.88 5.27 12.03
CA ILE A 272 -10.98 5.96 11.36
C ILE A 272 -12.07 6.26 12.40
N PRO A 273 -12.28 7.54 12.75
CA PRO A 273 -13.33 7.94 13.70
C PRO A 273 -14.70 7.37 13.34
N ALA A 274 -15.42 6.84 14.33
CA ALA A 274 -16.73 6.22 14.20
C ALA A 274 -16.81 5.01 13.22
N LEU A 275 -15.67 4.45 12.81
CA LEU A 275 -15.61 3.25 11.97
C LEU A 275 -14.69 2.17 12.55
N THR A 276 -13.44 2.48 12.88
CA THR A 276 -12.46 1.51 13.44
C THR A 276 -11.92 1.89 14.81
N ASP A 277 -12.18 3.11 15.27
CA ASP A 277 -11.70 3.62 16.56
C ASP A 277 -12.23 2.88 17.79
N HIS A 278 -13.35 2.17 17.68
CA HIS A 278 -13.84 1.29 18.74
C HIS A 278 -12.95 0.05 18.97
N GLU A 279 -12.10 -0.32 17.99
CA GLU A 279 -11.26 -1.52 18.02
C GLU A 279 -9.84 -1.28 18.55
N ILE A 280 -9.48 -0.04 18.92
CA ILE A 280 -8.10 0.34 19.26
C ILE A 280 -7.48 -0.58 20.30
N GLU A 281 -8.15 -0.77 21.44
CA GLU A 281 -7.65 -1.58 22.54
C GLU A 281 -7.54 -3.05 22.14
N GLN A 282 -8.55 -3.58 21.45
CA GLN A 282 -8.57 -5.00 21.03
C GLN A 282 -7.48 -5.31 20.00
N ILE A 283 -7.21 -4.39 19.07
CA ILE A 283 -6.09 -4.54 18.11
C ILE A 283 -4.75 -4.56 18.85
N VAL A 284 -4.57 -3.66 19.82
CA VAL A 284 -3.32 -3.57 20.60
C VAL A 284 -3.12 -4.85 21.43
N GLU A 285 -4.16 -5.33 22.10
CA GLU A 285 -4.14 -6.56 22.90
C GLU A 285 -3.84 -7.78 22.02
N ALA A 286 -4.59 -7.98 20.94
CA ALA A 286 -4.39 -9.10 20.02
C ALA A 286 -3.00 -9.09 19.36
N ALA A 287 -2.47 -7.91 19.03
CA ALA A 287 -1.11 -7.80 18.49
C ALA A 287 -0.05 -8.11 19.56
N THR A 288 -0.26 -7.70 20.81
CA THR A 288 0.63 -8.03 21.93
C THR A 288 0.65 -9.53 22.20
N GLU A 289 -0.52 -10.18 22.23
CA GLU A 289 -0.64 -11.64 22.36
C GLU A 289 0.04 -12.38 21.20
N ALA A 290 0.03 -11.80 20.00
CA ALA A 290 0.77 -12.31 18.86
C ALA A 290 2.28 -12.06 18.94
N GLY A 291 2.80 -11.33 19.93
CA GLY A 291 4.24 -11.09 20.11
C GLY A 291 4.75 -9.76 19.55
N ALA A 292 3.86 -8.80 19.25
CA ALA A 292 4.29 -7.44 18.98
C ALA A 292 4.95 -6.81 20.22
N SER A 293 6.03 -6.05 20.00
CA SER A 293 6.85 -5.41 21.04
C SER A 293 6.75 -3.89 21.04
N SER A 294 6.08 -3.33 20.03
CA SER A 294 5.87 -1.89 19.88
C SER A 294 4.58 -1.58 19.13
N VAL A 295 4.05 -0.39 19.35
CA VAL A 295 2.87 0.12 18.65
C VAL A 295 3.11 1.51 18.11
N ASN A 296 2.59 1.75 16.91
CA ASN A 296 2.37 3.08 16.38
C ASN A 296 0.91 3.22 15.96
N TRP A 297 0.48 4.46 15.72
CA TRP A 297 -0.84 4.74 15.20
C TRP A 297 -0.81 5.98 14.31
N THR A 298 -1.83 6.12 13.48
CA THR A 298 -2.05 7.31 12.68
C THR A 298 -3.54 7.53 12.53
N LEU A 299 -4.02 8.73 12.80
CA LEU A 299 -5.40 9.10 12.47
C LEU A 299 -5.56 9.16 10.96
N LEU A 300 -6.74 8.82 10.44
CA LEU A 300 -7.06 8.91 9.02
C LEU A 300 -6.58 10.23 8.38
N ARG A 301 -5.98 10.07 7.20
CA ARG A 301 -5.46 11.14 6.35
C ARG A 301 -6.17 11.09 5.02
N LEU A 302 -6.74 12.22 4.59
CA LEU A 302 -7.46 12.35 3.33
C LEU A 302 -6.84 13.44 2.45
N PRO A 303 -5.55 13.34 2.08
CA PRO A 303 -4.93 14.34 1.23
C PRO A 303 -5.54 14.31 -0.17
N LEU A 304 -5.78 15.49 -0.75
CA LEU A 304 -6.00 15.65 -2.20
C LEU A 304 -7.22 14.83 -2.67
N GLU A 305 -7.10 13.99 -3.69
CA GLU A 305 -8.21 13.18 -4.24
C GLU A 305 -8.77 12.14 -3.25
N ILE A 306 -8.02 11.81 -2.19
CA ILE A 306 -8.42 10.79 -1.22
C ILE A 306 -9.69 11.18 -0.47
N LYS A 307 -9.92 12.47 -0.22
CA LYS A 307 -11.14 12.92 0.46
C LYS A 307 -12.41 12.56 -0.34
N ASP A 308 -12.33 12.64 -1.66
CA ASP A 308 -13.45 12.39 -2.56
C ASP A 308 -13.63 10.87 -2.75
N LEU A 309 -12.53 10.15 -3.03
CA LEU A 309 -12.53 8.69 -3.14
C LEU A 309 -13.03 8.00 -1.87
N PHE A 310 -12.61 8.47 -0.69
CA PHE A 310 -13.05 7.91 0.58
C PHE A 310 -14.53 8.23 0.89
N THR A 311 -15.01 9.41 0.47
CA THR A 311 -16.43 9.77 0.59
C THR A 311 -17.29 8.86 -0.28
N GLU A 312 -16.93 8.69 -1.56
CA GLU A 312 -17.61 7.77 -2.50
C GLU A 312 -17.65 6.33 -1.95
N TRP A 313 -16.54 5.86 -1.38
CA TRP A 313 -16.47 4.54 -0.78
C TRP A 313 -17.35 4.40 0.46
N LEU A 314 -17.42 5.42 1.32
CA LEU A 314 -18.32 5.42 2.47
C LEU A 314 -19.78 5.38 2.02
N GLU A 315 -20.14 6.14 1.00
CA GLU A 315 -21.50 6.17 0.45
C GLU A 315 -21.88 4.82 -0.18
N ALA A 316 -20.94 4.17 -0.87
CA ALA A 316 -21.16 2.86 -1.49
C ALA A 316 -21.25 1.70 -0.48
N HIS A 317 -20.40 1.69 0.55
CA HIS A 317 -20.26 0.53 1.45
C HIS A 317 -20.85 0.74 2.85
N HIS A 318 -20.96 1.98 3.32
CA HIS A 318 -21.45 2.33 4.65
C HIS A 318 -22.36 3.57 4.65
N PRO A 319 -23.40 3.65 3.79
CA PRO A 319 -24.19 4.87 3.58
C PRO A 319 -24.81 5.42 4.87
N LEU A 320 -25.28 4.53 5.75
CA LEU A 320 -25.88 4.92 7.04
C LEU A 320 -24.87 5.52 8.03
N ARG A 321 -23.57 5.29 7.84
CA ARG A 321 -22.49 5.83 8.70
C ARG A 321 -21.69 6.93 8.03
N ALA A 322 -21.80 7.11 6.70
CA ALA A 322 -20.98 8.02 5.91
C ALA A 322 -20.93 9.44 6.50
N LYS A 323 -22.09 10.06 6.72
CA LYS A 323 -22.20 11.40 7.32
C LYS A 323 -21.50 11.47 8.68
N ARG A 324 -21.77 10.50 9.56
CA ARG A 324 -21.20 10.47 10.91
C ARG A 324 -19.67 10.34 10.86
N VAL A 325 -19.13 9.45 10.05
CA VAL A 325 -17.68 9.27 9.91
C VAL A 325 -17.01 10.55 9.42
N LEU A 326 -17.56 11.18 8.37
CA LEU A 326 -17.01 12.43 7.82
C LEU A 326 -17.08 13.58 8.83
N ASP A 327 -18.18 13.71 9.57
CA ASP A 327 -18.32 14.74 10.60
C ASP A 327 -17.31 14.54 11.75
N MET A 328 -17.09 13.31 12.21
CA MET A 328 -16.08 13.01 13.22
C MET A 328 -14.65 13.25 12.71
N VAL A 329 -14.38 12.99 11.43
CA VAL A 329 -13.10 13.36 10.79
C VAL A 329 -12.91 14.87 10.80
N ARG A 330 -13.96 15.66 10.49
CA ARG A 330 -13.91 17.12 10.57
C ARG A 330 -13.68 17.64 11.98
N GLU A 331 -14.30 17.02 12.98
CA GLU A 331 -14.09 17.36 14.40
C GLU A 331 -12.61 17.19 14.80
N CYS A 332 -11.93 16.18 14.26
CA CYS A 332 -10.50 15.95 14.51
C CYS A 332 -9.55 16.88 13.73
N ARG A 333 -10.08 17.86 12.99
CA ARG A 333 -9.37 18.61 11.93
C ARG A 333 -9.85 20.06 11.78
N ASP A 334 -10.45 20.62 12.82
CA ASP A 334 -10.95 22.00 12.86
C ASP A 334 -11.88 22.32 11.67
N GLY A 335 -12.84 21.42 11.44
CA GLY A 335 -13.88 21.55 10.40
C GLY A 335 -13.48 21.06 9.01
N ALA A 336 -12.20 20.79 8.75
CA ALA A 336 -11.71 20.31 7.45
C ALA A 336 -11.68 18.78 7.36
N LEU A 337 -11.70 18.19 6.17
CA LEU A 337 -11.47 16.73 6.02
C LEU A 337 -9.99 16.35 6.13
N TYR A 338 -9.08 17.30 5.91
CA TYR A 338 -7.65 17.07 6.03
C TYR A 338 -6.89 18.38 6.27
N ARG A 339 -5.84 18.30 7.10
CA ARG A 339 -4.84 19.34 7.34
C ARG A 339 -3.47 18.74 7.05
N SER A 340 -2.63 19.45 6.29
CA SER A 340 -1.32 18.96 5.85
C SER A 340 -0.18 19.30 6.79
N ASP A 341 -0.44 20.10 7.81
CA ASP A 341 0.53 20.64 8.75
C ASP A 341 1.30 19.52 9.48
N PHE A 342 2.62 19.69 9.57
CA PHE A 342 3.46 18.77 10.33
C PHE A 342 3.06 18.78 11.81
N GLY A 343 3.23 17.66 12.48
CA GLY A 343 2.78 17.44 13.86
C GLY A 343 1.29 17.09 13.96
N GLU A 344 0.44 17.65 13.09
CA GLU A 344 -1.01 17.49 13.16
C GLU A 344 -1.57 16.50 12.15
N ARG A 345 -1.04 16.45 10.92
CA ARG A 345 -1.58 15.62 9.83
C ARG A 345 -1.71 14.14 10.17
N MET A 346 -0.92 13.57 11.08
CA MET A 346 -1.04 12.17 11.54
C MET A 346 -1.83 12.00 12.84
N LYS A 347 -2.04 13.09 13.59
CA LYS A 347 -2.48 13.07 14.99
C LYS A 347 -3.87 13.64 15.22
N GLY A 348 -4.31 14.54 14.36
CA GLY A 348 -5.53 15.34 14.55
C GLY A 348 -5.44 16.35 15.69
N SER A 349 -6.39 17.28 15.71
CA SER A 349 -6.61 18.32 16.71
C SER A 349 -7.96 18.10 17.43
N GLY A 350 -8.18 18.82 18.53
CA GLY A 350 -9.45 18.81 19.26
C GLY A 350 -9.64 17.65 20.26
N PRO A 351 -10.77 17.64 20.99
CA PRO A 351 -11.05 16.69 22.07
C PRO A 351 -11.11 15.23 21.60
N TYR A 352 -11.74 14.97 20.46
CA TYR A 352 -11.89 13.59 19.95
C TYR A 352 -10.55 12.97 19.53
N ALA A 353 -9.70 13.72 18.82
CA ALA A 353 -8.35 13.26 18.47
C ALA A 353 -7.47 13.05 19.72
N THR A 354 -7.67 13.89 20.75
CA THR A 354 -7.00 13.74 22.04
C THR A 354 -7.44 12.46 22.76
N LEU A 355 -8.74 12.15 22.75
CA LEU A 355 -9.27 10.90 23.30
C LEU A 355 -8.68 9.67 22.59
N ILE A 356 -8.64 9.67 21.25
CA ILE A 356 -8.01 8.58 20.47
C ILE A 356 -6.54 8.39 20.90
N ARG A 357 -5.78 9.48 21.01
CA ARG A 357 -4.37 9.45 21.43
C ARG A 357 -4.21 8.86 22.83
N GLN A 358 -5.04 9.30 23.78
CA GLN A 358 -5.02 8.79 25.16
C GLN A 358 -5.37 7.30 25.21
N ARG A 359 -6.36 6.85 24.43
CA ARG A 359 -6.74 5.43 24.33
C ARG A 359 -5.60 4.56 23.81
N VAL A 360 -4.94 4.97 22.72
CA VAL A 360 -3.76 4.24 22.21
C VAL A 360 -2.64 4.20 23.25
N GLN A 361 -2.34 5.32 23.91
CA GLN A 361 -1.31 5.40 24.94
C GLN A 361 -1.62 4.52 26.16
N ALA A 362 -2.88 4.52 26.61
CA ALA A 362 -3.33 3.70 27.73
C ALA A 362 -3.26 2.21 27.39
N ALA A 363 -3.71 1.81 26.20
CA ALA A 363 -3.63 0.43 25.72
C ALA A 363 -2.17 -0.03 25.59
N ALA A 364 -1.31 0.79 24.99
CA ALA A 364 0.12 0.51 24.84
C ALA A 364 0.79 0.32 26.20
N LYS A 365 0.52 1.22 27.16
CA LYS A 365 1.06 1.15 28.52
C LYS A 365 0.58 -0.11 29.25
N ARG A 366 -0.72 -0.44 29.14
CA ARG A 366 -1.32 -1.64 29.75
C ARG A 366 -0.68 -2.92 29.21
N CYS A 367 -0.37 -2.95 27.92
CA CYS A 367 0.22 -4.11 27.25
C CYS A 367 1.77 -4.11 27.25
N GLY A 368 2.43 -3.13 27.88
CA GLY A 368 3.89 -3.04 27.93
C GLY A 368 4.56 -2.80 26.56
N LEU A 369 3.84 -2.23 25.59
CA LEU A 369 4.38 -1.97 24.25
C LEU A 369 5.22 -0.70 24.21
N ASN A 370 6.36 -0.77 23.51
CA ASN A 370 7.19 0.40 23.24
C ASN A 370 6.59 1.30 22.16
N GLY A 371 7.00 2.56 22.13
CA GLY A 371 6.62 3.50 21.07
C GLY A 371 7.26 3.19 19.71
N TYR A 372 6.77 3.88 18.67
CA TYR A 372 7.29 3.77 17.32
C TYR A 372 8.73 4.26 17.22
N ARG A 373 9.68 3.32 17.13
CA ARG A 373 11.08 3.61 16.88
C ARG A 373 11.69 2.54 15.97
N TRP A 374 12.61 2.99 15.13
CA TRP A 374 13.54 2.15 14.37
C TRP A 374 14.93 2.31 14.98
N ASP A 375 15.04 1.88 16.23
CA ASP A 375 16.32 1.83 16.93
C ASP A 375 17.13 0.67 16.33
N VAL A 376 17.87 0.98 15.26
CA VAL A 376 18.66 0.03 14.47
C VAL A 376 20.12 0.42 14.48
N ASP A 377 21.00 -0.56 14.40
CA ASP A 377 22.45 -0.36 14.41
C ASP A 377 22.96 0.04 13.01
N THR A 378 23.56 1.21 12.88
CA THR A 378 24.16 1.68 11.62
C THR A 378 25.67 1.38 11.54
N SER A 379 26.30 0.98 12.65
CA SER A 379 27.75 0.82 12.77
C SER A 379 28.29 -0.44 12.07
N LEU A 380 27.43 -1.43 11.84
CA LEU A 380 27.81 -2.72 11.23
C LEU A 380 27.89 -2.66 9.70
N PHE A 381 27.52 -1.53 9.09
CA PHE A 381 27.54 -1.34 7.65
C PHE A 381 28.94 -1.62 7.09
N ARG A 382 28.99 -2.41 6.02
CA ARG A 382 30.23 -2.73 5.32
C ARG A 382 29.94 -2.94 3.84
N VAL A 383 30.91 -2.57 3.00
CA VAL A 383 30.84 -2.85 1.56
C VAL A 383 31.48 -4.22 1.30
N PRO A 384 30.74 -5.22 0.79
CA PRO A 384 31.31 -6.50 0.41
C PRO A 384 32.31 -6.35 -0.77
N ALA A 385 33.31 -7.22 -0.82
CA ALA A 385 34.28 -7.26 -1.91
C ALA A 385 33.58 -7.48 -3.26
N ASP A 386 32.79 -8.56 -3.34
CA ASP A 386 32.07 -8.93 -4.56
C ASP A 386 30.72 -8.26 -4.67
N ARG A 387 30.23 -8.11 -5.91
CA ARG A 387 28.90 -7.59 -6.19
C ARG A 387 27.82 -8.65 -6.05
N MET A 388 26.76 -8.32 -5.34
CA MET A 388 25.57 -9.16 -5.21
C MET A 388 24.77 -9.22 -6.52
N THR A 389 24.84 -8.18 -7.35
CA THR A 389 24.03 -8.03 -8.57
C THR A 389 24.79 -8.27 -9.88
N GLY A 390 26.00 -8.84 -9.77
CA GLY A 390 26.89 -9.09 -10.91
C GLY A 390 27.75 -7.87 -11.29
N PRO A 391 28.59 -7.99 -12.33
CA PRO A 391 29.48 -6.92 -12.76
C PRO A 391 28.69 -5.70 -13.26
N GLU A 392 29.18 -4.49 -12.99
CA GLU A 392 28.62 -3.28 -13.58
C GLU A 392 28.83 -3.35 -15.09
N LYS A 393 27.77 -3.14 -15.88
CA LYS A 393 27.96 -2.98 -17.33
C LYS A 393 28.93 -1.81 -17.52
N PRO A 394 29.99 -1.96 -18.34
CA PRO A 394 30.84 -0.82 -18.65
C PRO A 394 29.94 0.32 -19.14
N ALA A 395 30.20 1.53 -18.63
CA ALA A 395 29.55 2.71 -19.16
C ALA A 395 29.75 2.71 -20.67
N ASP A 396 28.68 2.94 -21.43
CA ASP A 396 28.74 3.01 -22.88
C ASP A 396 29.60 4.23 -23.24
N THR A 397 30.91 4.02 -23.34
CA THR A 397 31.89 5.02 -23.74
C THR A 397 31.93 5.16 -25.27
N THR A 398 30.82 4.88 -25.95
CA THR A 398 30.56 5.43 -27.29
C THR A 398 30.17 6.91 -27.16
N GLN A 399 31.08 7.69 -26.58
CA GLN A 399 31.18 9.09 -26.93
C GLN A 399 31.62 9.10 -28.40
N LEU A 400 30.66 9.32 -29.30
CA LEU A 400 30.92 9.65 -30.70
C LEU A 400 32.06 10.67 -30.72
N SER A 401 33.22 10.25 -31.19
CA SER A 401 34.32 11.15 -31.52
C SER A 401 33.84 12.00 -32.70
N LEU A 402 33.16 13.10 -32.38
CA LEU A 402 32.65 14.09 -33.34
C LEU A 402 33.77 14.98 -33.93
N PHE A 403 35.00 14.47 -33.94
CA PHE A 403 36.15 15.03 -34.64
C PHE A 403 37.02 13.85 -35.11
N GLY A 404 36.77 13.40 -36.33
CA GLY A 404 37.58 12.47 -37.11
C GLY A 404 37.51 12.91 -38.56
#